data_AF-A0A9P7AF71-F1
#
_entry.id   AF-A0A9P7AF71-F1
#
_cell.length_a   1.000
_cell.length_b   1.000
_cell.length_c   1.000
_cell.angle_alpha   90.00
_cell.angle_beta   90.00
_cell.angle_gamma   90.00
#
_symmetry.space_group_name_H-M   'P 1'
#
loop_
_entity.id
_entity.type
_entity.pdbx_description
1 polymer ?
#
loop_
_entity_poly.entity_id
_entity_poly.type
_entity_poly.pdbx_seq_one_letter_code
_entity_poly.pdbx_strand_id
1 'polypeptide(L)'
;MHGPFYPPRVETIVNAVRYGTHLNEEQLQKSHELVAEFADVFVLSIREVKPVDFIKFCLQIPRDTTFLKRVHQRPLTKPQREYLFLVLDDMRRAGIMCFIPSDEVKAVASTVLVQKAH
;
A
#
# COMPACT_ATOMS: atom_id res chain seq x y z
N MET A 1 -16.23 0.55 17.33
CA MET A 1 -16.40 1.71 16.42
C MET A 1 -15.30 1.72 15.34
N HIS A 2 -15.09 0.62 14.64
CA HIS A 2 -14.07 0.51 13.60
C HIS A 2 -14.65 -0.31 12.43
N GLY A 3 -14.49 0.19 11.22
CA GLY A 3 -15.03 -0.41 9.99
C GLY A 3 -14.99 0.59 8.83
N PRO A 4 -15.12 0.13 7.57
CA PRO A 4 -15.00 1.00 6.41
C PRO A 4 -16.05 2.12 6.39
N PHE A 5 -17.26 1.85 6.90
CA PHE A 5 -18.38 2.79 6.96
C PHE A 5 -18.51 3.53 8.31
N TYR A 6 -17.44 3.57 9.10
CA TYR A 6 -17.43 4.38 10.33
C TYR A 6 -17.53 5.88 9.95
N PRO A 7 -18.53 6.65 10.44
CA PRO A 7 -18.82 7.97 9.89
C PRO A 7 -17.63 8.96 9.85
N PRO A 8 -16.80 9.09 10.90
CA PRO A 8 -15.60 9.94 10.83
C PRO A 8 -14.58 9.51 9.78
N ARG A 9 -14.48 8.20 9.49
CA ARG A 9 -13.61 7.68 8.41
C ARG A 9 -14.16 8.07 7.05
N VAL A 10 -15.47 7.89 6.85
CA VAL A 10 -16.16 8.24 5.60
C VAL A 10 -16.00 9.73 5.31
N GLU A 11 -16.23 10.59 6.31
CA GLU A 11 -16.03 12.03 6.19
C GLU A 11 -14.59 12.38 5.80
N THR A 12 -13.60 11.72 6.41
CA THR A 12 -12.18 11.89 6.05
C THR A 12 -11.91 11.55 4.58
N ILE A 13 -12.50 10.47 4.07
CA ILE A 13 -12.35 10.07 2.66
C ILE A 13 -13.02 11.08 1.74
N VAL A 14 -14.28 11.43 2.02
CA VAL A 14 -15.05 12.39 1.23
C VAL A 14 -14.31 13.72 1.11
N ASN A 15 -13.66 14.18 2.18
CA ASN A 15 -12.86 15.41 2.19
C ASN A 15 -11.48 15.28 1.53
N ALA A 16 -10.91 14.08 1.46
CA ALA A 16 -9.61 13.83 0.82
C ALA A 16 -9.71 13.70 -0.71
N VAL A 17 -10.88 13.34 -1.23
CA VAL A 17 -11.13 13.25 -2.68
C VAL A 17 -11.10 14.65 -3.30
N ARG A 18 -10.45 14.76 -4.47
CA ARG A 18 -10.43 15.99 -5.27
C ARG A 18 -11.57 15.94 -6.28
N TYR A 19 -12.55 16.82 -6.11
CA TYR A 19 -13.68 16.98 -7.04
C TYR A 19 -13.35 18.01 -8.12
N GLY A 20 -13.95 17.85 -9.30
CA GLY A 20 -13.75 18.78 -10.41
C GLY A 20 -14.39 20.15 -10.15
N THR A 21 -13.74 21.22 -10.61
CA THR A 21 -14.22 22.60 -10.43
C THR A 21 -15.43 22.97 -11.30
N HIS A 22 -15.85 22.09 -12.20
CA HIS A 22 -16.98 22.31 -13.11
C HIS A 22 -18.30 21.71 -12.63
N LEU A 23 -18.32 21.09 -11.44
CA LEU A 23 -19.53 20.53 -10.87
C LEU A 23 -20.40 21.65 -10.29
N ASN A 24 -21.68 21.62 -10.61
CA ASN A 24 -22.67 22.42 -9.87
C ASN A 24 -22.95 21.78 -8.49
N GLU A 25 -23.70 22.48 -7.63
CA GLU A 25 -23.98 22.02 -6.27
C GLU A 25 -24.65 20.65 -6.21
N GLU A 26 -25.62 20.39 -7.10
CA GLU A 26 -26.33 19.10 -7.16
C GLU A 26 -25.39 17.96 -7.56
N GLN A 27 -24.52 18.20 -8.55
CA GLN A 27 -23.53 17.22 -9.01
C GLN A 27 -22.44 16.98 -7.98
N LEU A 28 -22.01 18.02 -7.27
CA LEU A 28 -21.04 17.91 -6.19
C LEU A 28 -21.62 17.07 -5.04
N GLN A 29 -22.87 17.34 -4.64
CA GLN A 29 -23.57 16.57 -3.62
C GLN A 29 -23.71 15.09 -4.01
N LYS A 30 -24.14 14.80 -5.25
CA LYS A 30 -24.18 13.43 -5.79
C LYS A 30 -22.81 12.75 -5.78
N SER A 31 -21.74 13.49 -6.04
CA SER A 31 -20.37 12.97 -6.00
C SER A 31 -19.94 12.64 -4.57
N HIS A 32 -20.27 13.48 -3.59
CA HIS A 32 -20.03 13.20 -2.17
C HIS A 32 -20.76 11.94 -1.70
N GLU A 33 -22.05 11.81 -2.06
CA GLU A 33 -22.86 10.64 -1.74
C GLU A 33 -22.27 9.36 -2.34
N LEU A 34 -21.85 9.40 -3.61
CA LEU A 34 -21.23 8.27 -4.28
C LEU A 34 -19.91 7.85 -3.60
N VAL A 35 -19.05 8.81 -3.23
CA VAL A 35 -17.80 8.51 -2.52
C VAL A 35 -18.10 7.92 -1.14
N ALA A 36 -19.12 8.42 -0.44
CA ALA A 36 -19.53 7.89 0.86
C ALA A 36 -20.11 6.47 0.76
N GLU A 37 -20.90 6.19 -0.28
CA GLU A 37 -21.49 4.88 -0.57
C GLU A 37 -20.39 3.82 -0.81
N PHE A 38 -19.33 4.18 -1.53
CA PHE A 38 -18.20 3.30 -1.85
C PHE A 38 -16.95 3.58 -1.01
N ALA A 39 -17.12 4.05 0.22
CA ALA A 39 -16.00 4.43 1.10
C ALA A 39 -15.08 3.26 1.48
N ASP A 40 -15.53 2.01 1.31
CA ASP A 40 -14.76 0.79 1.53
C ASP A 40 -13.73 0.49 0.44
N VAL A 41 -13.90 1.06 -0.77
CA VAL A 41 -12.93 0.98 -1.87
C VAL A 41 -11.68 1.83 -1.60
N PHE A 42 -11.84 2.90 -0.83
CA PHE A 42 -10.75 3.79 -0.45
C PHE A 42 -10.03 3.26 0.77
N VAL A 43 -8.74 3.58 0.85
CA VAL A 43 -7.87 3.19 1.95
C VAL A 43 -7.16 4.44 2.47
N LEU A 44 -7.27 4.71 3.77
CA LEU A 44 -6.59 5.83 4.43
C LEU A 44 -5.20 5.46 4.96
N SER A 45 -4.95 4.16 5.15
CA SER A 45 -3.64 3.65 5.59
C SER A 45 -3.39 2.25 5.05
N ILE A 46 -2.12 1.88 4.86
CA ILE A 46 -1.75 0.55 4.33
C ILE A 46 -2.29 -0.62 5.18
N ARG A 47 -2.61 -0.38 6.46
CA ARG A 47 -3.20 -1.37 7.37
C ARG A 47 -4.63 -1.76 7.03
N GLU A 48 -5.34 -0.96 6.23
CA GLU A 48 -6.70 -1.29 5.77
C GLU A 48 -6.69 -2.14 4.49
N VAL A 49 -5.52 -2.29 3.85
CA VAL A 49 -5.36 -3.12 2.65
C VAL A 49 -5.61 -4.59 3.00
N LYS A 50 -6.46 -5.24 2.22
CA LYS A 50 -6.72 -6.68 2.31
C LYS A 50 -6.11 -7.40 1.11
N PRO A 51 -5.22 -8.38 1.32
CA PRO A 51 -4.71 -9.21 0.23
C PRO A 51 -5.84 -9.95 -0.50
N VAL A 52 -5.71 -10.07 -1.82
CA VAL A 52 -6.58 -10.92 -2.64
C VAL A 52 -6.16 -12.38 -2.42
N ASP A 53 -7.10 -13.24 -2.00
CA ASP A 53 -6.85 -14.65 -1.68
C ASP A 53 -7.33 -15.63 -2.76
N PHE A 54 -8.16 -15.16 -3.70
CA PHE A 54 -8.77 -16.00 -4.73
C PHE A 54 -7.99 -16.07 -6.06
N ILE A 55 -6.94 -15.26 -6.25
CA ILE A 55 -6.06 -15.31 -7.44
C ILE A 55 -4.61 -15.37 -7.00
N LYS A 56 -3.81 -16.20 -7.68
CA LYS A 56 -2.36 -16.27 -7.50
C LYS A 56 -1.65 -15.66 -8.70
N PHE A 57 -0.73 -14.74 -8.44
CA PHE A 57 0.18 -14.23 -9.46
C PHE A 57 1.35 -15.19 -9.66
N CYS A 58 1.47 -15.76 -10.86
CA CYS A 58 2.55 -16.69 -11.20
C CYS A 58 3.59 -16.00 -12.08
N LEU A 59 4.80 -15.84 -11.55
CA LEU A 59 5.95 -15.37 -12.34
C LEU A 59 6.41 -16.46 -13.32
N GLN A 60 6.44 -16.14 -14.61
CA GLN A 60 7.00 -17.00 -15.65
C GLN A 60 8.52 -16.85 -15.67
N ILE A 61 9.22 -17.65 -14.86
CA ILE A 61 10.69 -17.61 -14.75
C ILE A 61 11.28 -18.67 -15.70
N PRO A 62 12.17 -18.31 -16.63
CA PRO A 62 12.87 -19.28 -17.46
C PRO A 62 13.68 -20.27 -16.61
N ARG A 63 13.68 -21.56 -16.99
CA ARG A 63 14.26 -22.66 -16.19
C ARG A 63 15.72 -22.44 -15.78
N ASP A 64 16.51 -21.84 -16.65
CA ASP A 64 17.95 -21.64 -16.45
C ASP A 64 18.29 -20.27 -15.83
N THR A 65 17.31 -19.57 -15.28
CA THR A 65 17.51 -18.25 -14.66
C THR A 65 18.19 -18.38 -13.32
N THR A 66 19.37 -17.78 -13.18
CA THR A 66 20.07 -17.65 -11.90
C THR A 66 19.79 -16.30 -11.26
N PHE A 67 19.36 -16.30 -10.00
CA PHE A 67 19.17 -15.08 -9.22
C PHE A 67 20.28 -14.87 -8.19
N LEU A 68 20.52 -13.61 -7.85
CA LEU A 68 21.34 -13.27 -6.70
C LEU A 68 20.61 -13.70 -5.42
N LYS A 69 21.34 -14.38 -4.53
CA LYS A 69 20.87 -14.73 -3.17
C LYS A 69 21.57 -13.91 -2.08
N ARG A 70 22.57 -13.10 -2.45
CA ARG A 70 23.28 -12.19 -1.54
C ARG A 70 22.92 -10.75 -1.87
N VAL A 71 22.44 -10.02 -0.86
CA VAL A 71 22.03 -8.64 -1.03
C VAL A 71 23.22 -7.71 -0.81
N HIS A 72 23.43 -6.78 -1.73
CA HIS A 72 24.37 -5.67 -1.57
C HIS A 72 23.56 -4.41 -1.27
N GLN A 73 22.94 -4.37 -0.08
CA GLN A 73 22.13 -3.24 0.34
C GLN A 73 23.02 -2.05 0.67
N ARG A 74 22.75 -0.90 0.05
CA ARG A 74 23.45 0.34 0.41
C ARG A 74 23.11 0.72 1.86
N PRO A 75 24.09 1.15 2.67
CA PRO A 75 23.82 1.62 4.03
C PRO A 75 22.75 2.72 4.03
N LEU A 76 21.76 2.57 4.90
CA LEU A 76 20.74 3.59 5.14
C LEU A 76 21.18 4.50 6.28
N THR A 77 20.89 5.80 6.16
CA THR A 77 21.04 6.74 7.27
C THR A 77 20.05 6.39 8.39
N LYS A 78 20.28 6.90 9.61
CA LYS A 78 19.38 6.64 10.75
C LYS A 78 17.92 7.05 10.46
N PRO A 79 17.62 8.25 9.93
CA PRO A 79 16.25 8.63 9.61
C PRO A 79 15.61 7.75 8.53
N GLN A 80 16.38 7.38 7.50
CA GLN A 80 15.92 6.47 6.43
C GLN A 80 15.55 5.09 6.98
N ARG A 81 16.36 4.59 7.91
CA ARG A 81 16.15 3.30 8.56
C ARG A 81 14.88 3.31 9.40
N GLU A 82 14.71 4.32 10.26
CA GLU A 82 13.54 4.46 11.12
C GLU A 82 12.24 4.54 10.30
N TYR A 83 12.26 5.33 9.22
CA TYR A 83 11.15 5.40 8.28
C TYR A 83 10.86 4.05 7.62
N LEU A 84 11.87 3.40 7.02
CA LEU A 84 11.68 2.15 6.29
C LEU A 84 11.13 1.05 7.20
N PHE A 85 11.66 0.88 8.41
CA PHE A 85 11.20 -0.16 9.32
C PHE A 85 9.75 0.04 9.77
N LEU A 86 9.30 1.28 9.94
CA LEU A 86 7.90 1.57 10.25
C LEU A 86 6.97 1.15 9.11
N VAL A 87 7.34 1.46 7.86
CA VAL A 87 6.56 1.06 6.68
C VAL A 87 6.55 -0.47 6.51
N LEU A 88 7.69 -1.14 6.70
CA LEU A 88 7.78 -2.60 6.62
C LEU A 88 6.94 -3.28 7.71
N ASP A 89 6.91 -2.73 8.93
CA ASP A 89 6.04 -3.25 9.98
C ASP A 89 4.56 -3.11 9.62
N ASP A 90 4.16 -1.95 9.08
CA ASP A 90 2.78 -1.73 8.63
C ASP A 90 2.39 -2.68 7.49
N MET A 91 3.27 -2.89 6.51
CA MET A 91 3.06 -3.88 5.44
C MET A 91 2.92 -5.30 5.99
N ARG A 92 3.76 -5.68 6.96
CA ARG A 92 3.71 -6.99 7.60
C ARG A 92 2.39 -7.18 8.34
N ARG A 93 1.96 -6.18 9.11
CA ARG A 93 0.70 -6.22 9.87
C ARG A 93 -0.53 -6.25 8.96
N ALA A 94 -0.44 -5.64 7.77
CA ALA A 94 -1.46 -5.72 6.73
C ALA A 94 -1.47 -7.07 5.98
N GLY A 95 -0.54 -7.98 6.26
CA GLY A 95 -0.41 -9.26 5.56
C GLY A 95 0.15 -9.14 4.13
N ILE A 96 0.74 -7.98 3.78
CA ILE A 96 1.34 -7.73 2.47
C ILE A 96 2.71 -8.41 2.35
N MET A 97 3.45 -8.52 3.45
CA MET A 97 4.76 -9.16 3.51
C MET A 97 4.92 -10.06 4.74
N CYS A 98 5.85 -11.01 4.65
CA CYS A 98 6.23 -11.87 5.76
C CYS A 98 7.76 -12.00 5.85
N PHE A 99 8.24 -12.50 6.99
CA PHE A 99 9.62 -12.94 7.10
C PHE A 99 9.80 -14.29 6.42
N ILE A 100 10.91 -14.46 5.73
CA ILE A 100 11.31 -15.73 5.12
C ILE A 100 12.62 -16.21 5.73
N PRO A 101 12.77 -17.52 6.00
CA PRO A 101 14.05 -18.10 6.38
C PRO A 101 15.11 -17.86 5.29
N SER A 102 16.36 -17.65 5.70
CA SER A 102 17.43 -17.29 4.75
C SER A 102 17.74 -18.38 3.72
N ASP A 103 17.50 -19.64 4.06
CA ASP A 103 17.68 -20.82 3.22
C ASP A 103 16.54 -21.00 2.20
N GLU A 104 15.36 -20.44 2.46
CA GLU A 104 14.24 -20.41 1.53
C GLU A 104 14.32 -19.26 0.49
N VAL A 105 15.28 -18.36 0.64
CA VAL A 105 15.48 -17.21 -0.26
C VAL A 105 15.87 -17.67 -1.66
N LYS A 106 14.98 -17.42 -2.62
CA LYS A 106 15.21 -17.73 -4.05
C LYS A 106 15.86 -16.60 -4.83
N ALA A 107 15.57 -15.36 -4.46
CA ALA A 107 16.10 -14.16 -5.09
C ALA A 107 16.10 -12.99 -4.09
N VAL A 108 17.04 -12.06 -4.24
CA VAL A 108 17.07 -10.80 -3.48
C VAL A 108 17.36 -9.62 -4.40
N ALA A 109 16.79 -8.47 -4.06
CA ALA A 109 17.07 -7.19 -4.68
C ALA A 109 17.35 -6.16 -3.58
N SER A 110 18.15 -5.13 -3.90
CA SER A 110 18.36 -4.01 -2.99
C SER A 110 17.17 -3.06 -3.01
N THR A 111 16.82 -2.52 -1.85
CA THR A 111 15.79 -1.49 -1.71
C THR A 111 16.43 -0.12 -1.77
N VAL A 112 15.90 0.76 -2.61
CA VAL A 112 16.33 2.16 -2.71
C VAL A 112 15.20 3.05 -2.23
N LEU A 113 15.49 3.92 -1.26
CA LEU A 113 14.56 4.96 -0.82
C LEU A 113 14.74 6.18 -1.73
N VAL A 114 13.64 6.63 -2.32
CA VAL A 114 13.60 7.82 -3.17
C VAL A 114 12.72 8.86 -2.50
N GLN A 115 13.21 10.10 -2.45
CA GLN A 115 12.40 11.22 -1.97
C GLN A 115 11.34 11.55 -3.03
N LYS A 116 10.07 11.62 -2.60
CA LYS A 116 9.00 12.05 -3.49
C LYS A 116 9.22 13.52 -3.86
N ALA A 117 9.26 13.83 -5.16
CA ALA A 117 9.22 15.23 -5.60
C ALA A 117 7.85 15.81 -5.19
N HIS A 118 7.88 16.90 -4.42
CA HIS A 118 6.68 17.61 -3.98
C HIS A 118 6.15 18.50 -5.10
#